data_AF-A0A3D4HDH7-F1
#
_entry.id   AF-A0A3D4HDH7-F1
#
_cell.length_a   1.000
_cell.length_b   1.000
_cell.length_c   1.000
_cell.angle_alpha   90.00
_cell.angle_beta   90.00
_cell.angle_gamma   90.00
#
_symmetry.space_group_name_H-M   'P 1'
#
loop_
_entity.id
_entity.type
_entity.pdbx_description
1 polymer ?
#
loop_
_entity_poly.entity_id
_entity_poly.type
_entity_poly.pdbx_seq_one_letter_code
_entity_poly.pdbx_strand_id
1 'polypeptide(L)'
;MAFQKGDRFKVVGGVQSNIERGREGKFATVLKSYGNNKFDVLFDDGDIVNGWLHEGDMQTAGKYPLEIGFRVRNKTDKSEWIITKITCQYEFWGKCVKASSEYAIDEEGGCNRLNDYEIISNNTIMNKLSIMMKKLLDKDTQTLVKAGFINGDLDLTGAGQHALNTVLFIEKKAELVKLAEEVLAEAEKDK
;
A
#
# COMPACT_ATOMS: atom_id res chain seq x y z
N MET A 1 4.60 -18.54 -7.39
CA MET A 1 3.67 -17.39 -7.54
C MET A 1 4.55 -16.19 -7.31
N ALA A 2 5.01 -15.52 -8.37
CA ALA A 2 6.12 -14.58 -8.26
C ALA A 2 5.78 -13.41 -7.32
N PHE A 3 6.55 -13.26 -6.24
CA PHE A 3 6.45 -12.10 -5.37
C PHE A 3 6.68 -10.82 -6.16
N GLN A 4 5.87 -9.80 -5.90
CA GLN A 4 5.99 -8.47 -6.47
C GLN A 4 6.53 -7.50 -5.44
N LYS A 5 7.02 -6.35 -5.94
CA LYS A 5 7.39 -5.24 -5.08
C LYS A 5 6.22 -4.87 -4.15
N GLY A 6 6.52 -4.74 -2.86
CA GLY A 6 5.53 -4.46 -1.82
C GLY A 6 4.82 -5.69 -1.27
N ASP A 7 5.13 -6.90 -1.74
CA ASP A 7 4.62 -8.11 -1.08
C ASP A 7 5.33 -8.31 0.26
N ARG A 8 4.53 -8.57 1.30
CA ARG A 8 5.03 -9.06 2.58
C ARG A 8 5.12 -10.57 2.55
N PHE A 9 6.16 -11.07 3.19
CA PHE A 9 6.38 -12.49 3.34
C PHE A 9 7.03 -12.80 4.69
N LYS A 10 6.94 -14.06 5.08
CA LYS A 10 7.66 -14.65 6.20
C LYS A 10 8.74 -15.56 5.64
N VAL A 11 9.95 -15.51 6.19
CA VAL A 11 11.01 -16.46 5.82
C VAL A 11 10.67 -17.82 6.45
N VAL A 12 10.55 -18.86 5.62
CA VAL A 12 10.13 -20.21 6.02
C VAL A 12 11.18 -21.29 5.76
N GLY A 13 12.23 -20.98 5.02
CA GLY A 13 13.31 -21.91 4.68
C GLY A 13 14.56 -21.73 5.55
N GLY A 14 15.32 -22.80 5.70
CA GLY A 14 16.72 -22.75 6.15
C GLY A 14 17.55 -22.09 5.07
N VAL A 15 17.63 -20.77 5.13
CA VAL A 15 18.28 -19.94 4.11
C VAL A 15 19.74 -20.38 3.95
N GLN A 16 20.25 -20.42 2.71
CA GLN A 16 21.67 -20.74 2.45
C GLN A 16 22.57 -19.90 3.37
N SER A 17 23.66 -20.50 3.86
CA SER A 17 24.57 -20.03 4.91
C SER A 17 25.04 -18.56 4.85
N ASN A 18 24.84 -17.91 3.70
CA ASN A 18 25.32 -16.57 3.39
C ASN A 18 24.27 -15.46 3.62
N ILE A 19 23.00 -15.82 3.87
CA ILE A 19 21.96 -14.90 4.34
C ILE A 19 21.76 -15.19 5.82
N GLU A 20 22.77 -14.79 6.59
CA GLU A 20 22.82 -14.66 8.05
C GLU A 20 21.92 -15.62 8.85
N ARG A 21 22.55 -16.59 9.52
CA ARG A 21 21.92 -17.40 10.59
C ARG A 21 20.92 -16.57 11.41
N GLY A 22 19.66 -17.01 11.47
CA GLY A 22 18.64 -16.42 12.36
C GLY A 22 17.58 -15.54 11.70
N ARG A 23 17.45 -15.53 10.37
CA ARG A 23 16.33 -14.84 9.66
C ARG A 23 15.06 -15.69 9.53
N GLU A 24 15.13 -16.98 9.86
CA GLU A 24 13.97 -17.87 9.84
C GLU A 24 12.85 -17.32 10.73
N GLY A 25 11.63 -17.31 10.19
CA GLY A 25 10.45 -16.80 10.87
C GLY A 25 10.32 -15.28 10.91
N LYS A 26 11.32 -14.52 10.47
CA LYS A 26 11.21 -13.06 10.35
C LYS A 26 10.33 -12.67 9.18
N PHE A 27 9.66 -11.54 9.33
CA PHE A 27 8.89 -10.92 8.26
C PHE A 27 9.74 -9.90 7.52
N ALA A 28 9.46 -9.80 6.22
CA ALA A 28 10.10 -8.87 5.33
C ALA A 28 9.19 -8.47 4.18
N THR A 29 9.62 -7.46 3.44
CA THR A 29 8.92 -6.91 2.28
C THR A 29 9.83 -6.93 1.07
N VAL A 30 9.29 -7.33 -0.09
CA VAL A 30 10.04 -7.32 -1.35
C VAL A 30 10.20 -5.88 -1.85
N LEU A 31 11.45 -5.44 -1.99
CA LEU A 31 11.81 -4.13 -2.55
C LEU A 31 11.93 -4.18 -4.07
N LYS A 32 12.48 -5.28 -4.57
CA LYS A 32 12.76 -5.51 -5.98
C LYS A 32 12.79 -7.00 -6.28
N SER A 33 12.25 -7.38 -7.42
CA SER A 33 12.37 -8.72 -7.98
C SER A 33 13.40 -8.70 -9.11
N TYR A 34 14.22 -9.74 -9.17
CA TYR A 34 15.16 -10.00 -10.25
C TYR A 34 14.70 -11.22 -11.07
N GLY A 35 15.09 -11.26 -12.35
CA GLY A 35 15.08 -12.52 -13.08
C GLY A 35 15.93 -13.55 -12.32
N ASN A 36 15.44 -14.79 -12.21
CA ASN A 36 16.00 -15.89 -11.41
C ASN A 36 15.46 -16.02 -9.97
N ASN A 37 14.24 -15.55 -9.71
CA ASN A 37 13.53 -15.75 -8.42
C ASN A 37 14.33 -15.24 -7.20
N LYS A 38 15.08 -14.15 -7.41
CA LYS A 38 15.85 -13.47 -6.38
C LYS A 38 15.21 -12.14 -6.04
N PHE A 39 15.29 -11.74 -4.77
CA PHE A 39 14.63 -10.53 -4.30
C PHE A 39 15.56 -9.67 -3.43
N ASP A 40 15.49 -8.35 -3.62
CA ASP A 40 15.89 -7.41 -2.58
C ASP A 40 14.76 -7.33 -1.57
N VAL A 41 15.08 -7.45 -0.29
CA VAL A 41 14.08 -7.50 0.78
C VAL A 41 14.50 -6.62 1.95
N LEU A 42 13.52 -5.96 2.58
CA LEU A 42 13.67 -5.22 3.83
C LEU A 42 12.98 -6.02 4.93
N PHE A 43 13.73 -6.44 5.92
CA PHE A 43 13.20 -7.08 7.12
C PHE A 43 12.57 -6.05 8.06
N ASP A 44 11.60 -6.49 8.85
CA ASP A 44 10.91 -5.63 9.83
C ASP A 44 11.85 -5.06 10.93
N ASP A 45 13.02 -5.67 11.13
CA ASP A 45 14.08 -5.15 12.01
C ASP A 45 14.97 -4.09 11.35
N GLY A 46 14.72 -3.79 10.08
CA GLY A 46 15.37 -2.73 9.33
C GLY A 46 16.52 -3.18 8.45
N ASP A 47 16.89 -4.46 8.50
CA ASP A 47 17.98 -5.00 7.69
C ASP A 47 17.56 -5.20 6.24
N ILE A 48 18.48 -4.91 5.32
CA ILE A 48 18.27 -5.07 3.88
C ILE A 48 19.13 -6.20 3.36
N VAL A 49 18.52 -7.15 2.65
CA VAL A 49 19.21 -8.22 1.94
C VAL A 49 18.98 -8.03 0.45
N ASN A 50 20.07 -7.83 -0.31
CA ASN A 50 19.98 -7.50 -1.73
C ASN A 50 20.26 -8.70 -2.64
N GLY A 51 19.27 -9.19 -3.38
CA GLY A 51 19.46 -10.18 -4.45
C GLY A 51 19.86 -11.58 -4.01
N TRP A 52 19.69 -11.91 -2.73
CA TRP A 52 20.07 -13.22 -2.19
C TRP A 52 18.87 -14.09 -1.81
N LEU A 53 17.73 -13.51 -1.45
CA LEU A 53 16.59 -14.30 -0.99
C LEU A 53 15.87 -14.95 -2.17
N HIS A 54 15.64 -16.27 -2.08
CA HIS A 54 14.95 -17.03 -3.10
C HIS A 54 13.45 -17.17 -2.80
N GLU A 55 12.61 -17.23 -3.85
CA GLU A 55 11.15 -17.43 -3.70
C GLU A 55 10.80 -18.64 -2.83
N GLY A 56 11.58 -19.73 -2.93
CA GLY A 56 11.37 -20.94 -2.14
C GLY A 56 11.55 -20.77 -0.62
N ASP A 57 12.24 -19.71 -0.20
CA ASP A 57 12.46 -19.39 1.22
C ASP A 57 11.37 -18.49 1.79
N MET A 58 10.38 -18.09 0.97
CA MET A 58 9.41 -17.05 1.27
C MET A 58 7.99 -17.62 1.29
N GLN A 59 7.24 -17.30 2.35
CA GLN A 59 5.81 -17.57 2.43
C GLN A 59 5.04 -16.24 2.45
N THR A 60 4.14 -16.03 1.49
CA THR A 60 3.34 -14.81 1.42
C THR A 60 2.58 -14.56 2.71
N ALA A 61 2.72 -13.33 3.22
CA ALA A 61 2.07 -12.84 4.43
C ALA A 61 1.11 -11.68 4.16
N GLY A 62 0.99 -11.22 2.90
CA GLY A 62 0.07 -10.17 2.47
C GLY A 62 0.76 -9.10 1.63
N LYS A 63 0.14 -7.91 1.56
CA LYS A 63 0.75 -6.70 0.99
C LYS A 63 1.30 -5.82 2.11
N TYR A 64 2.32 -5.03 1.80
CA TYR A 64 2.90 -4.09 2.72
C TYR A 64 1.90 -3.00 3.10
N PRO A 65 1.67 -2.75 4.40
CA PRO A 65 0.55 -1.94 4.88
C PRO A 65 0.89 -0.45 4.90
N LEU A 66 1.62 0.08 3.91
CA LEU A 66 1.94 1.51 3.87
C LEU A 66 1.24 2.16 2.69
N GLU A 67 0.31 3.05 3.00
CA GLU A 67 -0.43 3.83 2.02
C GLU A 67 -0.32 5.31 2.34
N ILE A 68 -0.46 6.14 1.31
CA ILE A 68 -0.58 7.59 1.49
C ILE A 68 -1.78 7.86 2.39
N GLY A 69 -1.60 8.76 3.36
CA GLY A 69 -2.59 9.09 4.38
C GLY A 69 -2.45 8.30 5.68
N PHE A 70 -1.60 7.28 5.73
CA PHE A 70 -1.37 6.52 6.97
C PHE A 70 -0.68 7.39 8.01
N ARG A 71 -1.04 7.16 9.28
CA ARG A 71 -0.41 7.83 10.42
C ARG A 71 0.68 6.94 11.00
N VAL A 72 1.89 7.47 11.09
CA VAL A 72 3.07 6.81 11.65
C VAL A 72 3.62 7.62 12.82
N ARG A 73 4.21 6.96 13.82
CA ARG A 73 4.86 7.60 14.97
C ARG A 73 6.34 7.31 14.95
N ASN A 74 7.16 8.33 15.04
CA ASN A 74 8.59 8.17 15.26
C ASN A 74 8.83 7.50 16.63
N LYS A 75 9.58 6.40 16.63
CA LYS A 75 9.84 5.59 17.83
C LYS A 75 10.64 6.35 18.88
N THR A 76 11.49 7.28 18.45
CA THR A 76 12.45 8.03 19.28
C THR A 76 11.78 9.21 19.97
N ASP A 77 11.28 10.18 19.19
CA ASP A 77 10.74 11.43 19.74
C ASP A 77 9.22 11.41 19.93
N LYS A 78 8.56 10.30 19.55
CA LYS A 78 7.11 10.10 19.60
C LYS A 78 6.31 11.08 18.74
N SER A 79 6.97 11.79 17.81
CA SER A 79 6.29 12.63 16.83
C SER A 79 5.44 11.77 15.90
N GLU A 80 4.32 12.30 15.45
CA GLU A 80 3.38 11.58 14.58
C GLU A 80 3.22 12.32 13.27
N TRP A 81 3.18 11.55 12.20
CA TRP A 81 3.26 12.04 10.82
C TRP A 81 2.19 11.37 9.98
N ILE A 82 1.62 12.11 9.04
CA ILE A 82 0.76 11.58 7.99
C ILE A 82 1.60 11.43 6.73
N ILE A 83 1.60 10.24 6.14
CA ILE A 83 2.33 9.96 4.91
C ILE A 83 1.70 10.71 3.75
N THR A 84 2.49 11.51 3.04
CA THR A 84 2.06 12.27 1.86
C THR A 84 2.64 11.69 0.57
N LYS A 85 3.78 11.00 0.65
CA LYS A 85 4.40 10.30 -0.49
C LYS A 85 5.21 9.10 -0.01
N ILE A 86 5.25 8.05 -0.82
CA ILE A 86 6.07 6.86 -0.58
C ILE A 86 7.05 6.73 -1.75
N THR A 87 8.33 6.59 -1.45
CA THR A 87 9.36 6.38 -2.47
C THR A 87 9.55 4.89 -2.75
N CYS A 88 10.27 4.60 -3.84
CA CYS A 88 10.65 3.25 -4.20
C CYS A 88 11.63 2.60 -3.22
N GLN A 89 12.22 3.36 -2.29
CA GLN A 89 13.19 2.92 -1.29
C GLN A 89 12.60 2.85 0.13
N TYR A 90 11.26 2.85 0.27
CA TYR A 90 10.59 2.73 1.57
C TYR A 90 10.89 3.90 2.52
N GLU A 91 11.32 5.01 1.92
CA GLU A 91 11.31 6.30 2.55
C GLU A 91 9.93 6.92 2.29
N PHE A 92 9.39 7.59 3.30
CA PHE A 92 8.16 8.33 3.15
C PHE A 92 8.42 9.81 3.39
N TRP A 93 7.65 10.61 2.67
CA TRP A 93 7.45 12.01 3.00
C TRP A 93 6.22 12.06 3.87
N GLY A 94 6.31 12.85 4.94
CA GLY A 94 5.23 12.98 5.89
C GLY A 94 4.99 14.43 6.25
N LYS A 95 3.74 14.72 6.58
CA LYS A 95 3.35 15.95 7.25
C LYS A 95 3.26 15.69 8.74
N CYS A 96 4.03 16.40 9.55
CA CYS A 96 3.96 16.22 11.00
C CYS A 96 2.61 16.72 11.53
N VAL A 97 1.94 15.91 12.34
CA VAL A 97 0.62 16.22 12.94
C VAL A 97 0.65 16.22 14.46
N LYS A 98 1.74 15.73 15.05
CA LYS A 98 1.99 15.82 16.48
C LYS A 98 3.49 15.85 16.66
N ALA A 99 4.03 16.99 17.03
CA ALA A 99 5.44 17.13 17.27
C ALA A 99 5.76 17.01 18.77
N SER A 100 7.01 16.69 19.09
CA SER A 100 7.56 16.84 20.45
C SER A 100 7.87 18.31 20.79
N SER A 101 7.94 19.18 19.77
CA SER A 101 8.07 20.64 19.89
C SER A 101 7.06 21.33 18.98
N GLU A 102 6.45 22.42 19.42
CA GLU A 102 5.33 23.10 18.74
C GLU A 102 5.67 23.61 17.32
N TYR A 103 6.95 23.68 16.96
CA TYR A 103 7.46 24.25 15.72
C TYR A 103 7.42 23.31 14.50
N ALA A 104 7.29 21.99 14.69
CA ALA A 104 7.33 21.04 13.57
C ALA A 104 5.93 20.68 13.02
N ILE A 105 4.84 21.19 13.61
CA ILE A 105 3.48 20.90 13.16
C ILE A 105 3.25 21.51 11.77
N ASP A 106 2.66 20.73 10.87
CA ASP A 106 2.42 21.08 9.47
C ASP A 106 3.66 21.21 8.56
N GLU A 107 4.87 21.00 9.08
CA GLU A 107 6.06 20.89 8.23
C GLU A 107 6.03 19.60 7.39
N GLU A 108 6.26 19.73 6.09
CA GLU A 108 6.62 18.60 5.24
C GLU A 108 8.06 18.21 5.56
N GLY A 109 8.22 17.06 6.22
CA GLY A 109 9.52 16.49 6.52
C GLY A 109 10.13 15.84 5.29
N GLY A 110 11.46 15.83 5.23
CA GLY A 110 12.22 15.13 4.19
C GLY A 110 12.01 13.61 4.18
N CYS A 111 12.74 12.91 3.31
CA CYS A 111 12.69 11.46 3.20
C CYS A 111 13.03 10.79 4.56
N ASN A 112 12.02 10.20 5.21
CA ASN A 112 12.19 9.48 6.47
C ASN A 112 12.14 7.97 6.24
N ARG A 113 13.07 7.24 6.86
CA ARG A 113 13.07 5.77 6.83
C ARG A 113 12.02 5.23 7.79
N LEU A 114 11.17 4.32 7.34
CA LEU A 114 10.12 3.76 8.19
C LEU A 114 10.66 3.00 9.42
N ASN A 115 11.90 2.49 9.39
CA ASN A 115 12.45 1.73 10.51
C ASN A 115 12.40 2.51 11.83
N ASP A 116 12.49 3.83 11.75
CA ASP A 116 12.43 4.74 12.89
C ASP A 116 10.99 5.06 13.30
N TYR A 117 9.99 4.46 12.66
CA TYR A 117 8.57 4.73 12.82
C TYR A 117 7.74 3.47 13.06
N GLU A 118 6.70 3.59 13.86
CA GLU A 118 5.64 2.58 14.04
C GLU A 118 4.35 3.06 13.34
N ILE A 119 3.63 2.16 12.67
CA ILE A 119 2.34 2.49 12.09
C ILE A 119 1.32 2.53 13.23
N ILE A 120 0.80 3.71 13.56
CA ILE A 120 -0.05 3.90 14.75
C ILE A 120 -1.50 3.58 14.45
N SER A 121 -1.94 3.85 13.22
CA SER A 121 -3.33 3.57 12.88
C SER A 121 -3.56 3.58 11.38
N ASN A 122 -4.37 2.63 10.96
CA ASN A 122 -5.15 2.65 9.74
C ASN A 122 -6.47 3.40 9.95
N ASN A 123 -6.52 4.37 10.89
CA ASN A 123 -7.75 5.07 11.28
C ASN A 123 -8.12 6.12 10.23
N THR A 124 -8.48 5.58 9.08
CA THR A 124 -9.71 5.82 8.34
C THR A 124 -10.14 7.26 8.36
N ILE A 125 -10.13 7.83 7.17
CA ILE A 125 -10.89 8.97 6.68
C ILE A 125 -12.18 9.24 7.50
N MET A 126 -12.89 8.19 7.94
CA MET A 126 -13.93 8.26 8.98
C MET A 126 -13.60 9.19 10.14
N ASN A 127 -12.46 9.10 10.81
CA ASN A 127 -12.12 9.96 11.95
C ASN A 127 -11.87 11.43 11.59
N LYS A 128 -11.68 11.75 10.31
CA LYS A 128 -11.62 13.14 9.80
C LYS A 128 -13.01 13.69 9.46
N LEU A 129 -14.02 12.83 9.28
CA LEU A 129 -15.40 13.27 9.10
C LEU A 129 -15.96 13.84 10.42
N SER A 130 -16.69 14.96 10.32
CA SER A 130 -17.38 15.54 11.47
C SER A 130 -18.37 14.53 12.08
N ILE A 131 -18.61 14.62 13.39
CA ILE A 131 -19.58 13.75 14.09
C ILE A 131 -20.97 13.82 13.42
N MET A 132 -21.31 14.97 12.85
CA MET A 132 -22.56 15.19 12.12
C MET A 132 -22.55 14.48 10.76
N MET A 133 -21.45 14.55 10.01
CA MET A 133 -21.28 13.81 8.75
C MET A 133 -21.33 12.29 8.96
N LYS A 134 -20.64 11.77 9.98
CA LYS A 134 -20.69 10.33 10.33
C LYS A 134 -22.10 9.82 10.59
N LYS A 135 -22.97 10.65 11.17
CA LYS A 135 -24.37 10.33 11.45
C LYS A 135 -25.27 10.48 10.22
N LEU A 136 -24.85 11.28 9.23
CA LEU A 136 -25.60 11.54 8.00
C LEU A 136 -25.33 10.49 6.92
N LEU A 137 -24.15 9.86 6.94
CA LEU A 137 -23.80 8.79 6.01
C LEU A 137 -24.57 7.51 6.28
N ASP A 138 -25.13 6.91 5.24
CA ASP A 138 -25.70 5.58 5.28
C ASP A 138 -24.61 4.51 5.54
N LYS A 139 -25.05 3.31 5.89
CA LYS A 139 -24.17 2.20 6.29
C LYS A 139 -23.22 1.79 5.15
N ASP A 140 -23.64 1.91 3.91
CA ASP A 140 -22.85 1.47 2.75
C ASP A 140 -21.77 2.51 2.46
N THR A 141 -22.11 3.80 2.45
CA THR A 141 -21.11 4.87 2.31
C THR A 141 -20.08 4.86 3.44
N GLN A 142 -20.49 4.61 4.68
CA GLN A 142 -19.54 4.42 5.79
C GLN A 142 -18.59 3.24 5.55
N THR A 143 -19.08 2.17 4.94
CA THR A 143 -18.27 0.98 4.60
C THR A 143 -17.25 1.32 3.52
N LEU A 144 -17.65 2.08 2.50
CA LEU A 144 -16.76 2.56 1.43
C LEU A 144 -15.69 3.52 1.96
N VAL A 145 -16.04 4.41 2.88
CA VAL A 145 -15.08 5.31 3.55
C VAL A 145 -14.10 4.51 4.42
N LYS A 146 -14.57 3.48 5.15
CA LYS A 146 -13.70 2.60 5.95
C LYS A 146 -12.75 1.78 5.08
N ALA A 147 -13.21 1.34 3.91
CA ALA A 147 -12.41 0.61 2.94
C ALA A 147 -11.41 1.52 2.17
N GLY A 148 -11.48 2.84 2.36
CA GLY A 148 -10.61 3.79 1.66
C GLY A 148 -10.98 4.01 0.18
N PHE A 149 -12.16 3.56 -0.25
CA PHE A 149 -12.65 3.78 -1.62
C PHE A 149 -13.22 5.19 -1.80
N ILE A 150 -13.65 5.82 -0.70
CA ILE A 150 -14.19 7.18 -0.68
C ILE A 150 -13.41 8.02 0.34
N ASN A 151 -13.12 9.27 0.00
CA ASN A 151 -12.38 10.22 0.85
C ASN A 151 -13.30 11.01 1.81
N GLY A 152 -12.71 11.98 2.52
CA GLY A 152 -13.43 12.78 3.53
C GLY A 152 -14.43 13.77 2.93
N ASP A 153 -14.26 14.09 1.65
CA ASP A 153 -15.13 14.96 0.87
C ASP A 153 -16.18 14.15 0.09
N LEU A 154 -16.25 12.83 0.33
CA LEU A 154 -17.11 11.87 -0.34
C LEU A 154 -16.80 11.64 -1.83
N ASP A 155 -15.60 12.01 -2.27
CA ASP A 155 -15.09 11.69 -3.60
C ASP A 155 -14.43 10.32 -3.65
N LEU A 156 -14.48 9.67 -4.83
CA LEU A 156 -13.76 8.43 -5.06
C LEU A 156 -12.25 8.64 -4.96
N THR A 157 -11.58 7.75 -4.23
CA THR A 157 -10.12 7.66 -4.27
C THR A 157 -9.68 6.93 -5.54
N GLY A 158 -8.40 6.99 -5.90
CA GLY A 158 -7.88 6.20 -7.02
C GLY A 158 -8.14 4.69 -6.87
N ALA A 159 -8.06 4.17 -5.64
CA ALA A 159 -8.40 2.78 -5.33
C ALA A 159 -9.91 2.50 -5.52
N GLY A 160 -10.77 3.42 -5.05
CA GLY A 160 -12.22 3.32 -5.23
C GLY A 160 -12.64 3.38 -6.69
N GLN A 161 -12.02 4.25 -7.48
CA GLN A 161 -12.32 4.38 -8.91
C GLN A 161 -11.89 3.14 -9.70
N HIS A 162 -10.73 2.55 -9.36
CA HIS A 162 -10.32 1.27 -9.92
C HIS A 162 -11.29 0.14 -9.56
N ALA A 163 -11.69 0.03 -8.29
CA ALA A 163 -12.65 -0.97 -7.84
C ALA A 163 -14.01 -0.81 -8.56
N LEU A 164 -14.50 0.42 -8.67
CA LEU A 164 -15.73 0.74 -9.39
C LEU A 164 -15.64 0.33 -10.86
N ASN A 165 -14.58 0.74 -11.55
CA ASN A 165 -14.36 0.38 -12.96
C ASN A 165 -14.29 -1.14 -13.15
N THR A 166 -13.70 -1.87 -12.19
CA THR A 166 -13.62 -3.34 -12.23
C THR A 166 -15.02 -3.96 -12.14
N VAL A 167 -15.84 -3.50 -11.20
CA VAL A 167 -17.23 -3.97 -11.05
C VAL A 167 -18.03 -3.64 -12.31
N LEU A 168 -17.91 -2.40 -12.79
CA LEU A 168 -18.63 -1.92 -13.97
C LEU A 168 -18.23 -2.68 -15.23
N PHE A 169 -16.95 -2.99 -15.40
CA PHE A 169 -16.47 -3.84 -16.49
C PHE A 169 -17.04 -5.24 -16.42
N ILE A 170 -17.07 -5.87 -15.24
CA ILE A 170 -17.63 -7.23 -15.06
C ILE A 170 -19.12 -7.23 -15.40
N GLU A 171 -19.87 -6.25 -14.88
CA GLU A 171 -21.31 -6.14 -15.08
C GLU A 171 -21.68 -5.82 -16.53
N LYS A 172 -20.92 -4.94 -17.18
CA LYS A 172 -21.18 -4.47 -18.55
C LYS A 172 -20.37 -5.19 -19.63
N LYS A 173 -19.67 -6.27 -19.28
CA LYS A 173 -18.81 -7.02 -20.20
C LYS A 173 -19.55 -7.46 -21.47
N ALA A 174 -20.76 -7.98 -21.34
CA ALA A 174 -21.53 -8.47 -22.49
C ALA A 174 -21.94 -7.35 -23.45
N GLU A 175 -22.33 -6.19 -22.93
CA GLU A 175 -22.67 -5.01 -23.74
C GLU A 175 -21.42 -4.47 -24.45
N LEU A 176 -20.29 -4.40 -23.74
CA LEU A 176 -19.00 -3.98 -24.31
C LEU A 176 -18.53 -4.91 -25.44
N VAL A 177 -18.75 -6.22 -25.32
CA VAL A 177 -18.41 -7.19 -26.39
C VAL A 177 -19.26 -6.93 -27.63
N LYS A 178 -20.56 -6.69 -27.50
CA LYS A 178 -21.42 -6.37 -28.64
C LYS A 178 -20.98 -5.10 -29.37
N LEU A 179 -20.67 -4.04 -28.63
CA LEU A 179 -20.14 -2.80 -29.20
C LEU A 179 -18.82 -3.03 -29.94
N ALA A 180 -17.94 -3.86 -29.38
CA ALA A 180 -16.67 -4.20 -30.02
C ALA A 180 -16.90 -5.00 -31.33
N GLU A 181 -17.85 -5.93 -31.34
CA GLU A 181 -18.23 -6.69 -32.55
C GLU A 181 -18.80 -5.77 -33.64
N GLU A 182 -19.63 -4.79 -33.29
CA GLU A 182 -20.16 -3.79 -34.23
C GLU A 182 -19.04 -2.95 -34.86
N VAL A 183 -18.12 -2.44 -34.05
CA VAL A 183 -16.97 -1.64 -34.53
C VAL A 183 -16.06 -2.45 -35.45
N LEU A 184 -15.83 -3.73 -35.14
CA LEU A 184 -15.03 -4.62 -36.00
C LEU A 184 -15.74 -4.91 -37.33
N ALA A 185 -17.06 -5.14 -37.30
CA ALA A 185 -17.84 -5.39 -38.51
C ALA A 185 -17.93 -4.17 -39.43
N GLU A 186 -17.91 -2.95 -38.88
CA GLU A 186 -17.79 -1.71 -39.67
C GLU A 186 -16.41 -1.58 -40.30
N ALA A 187 -15.34 -1.83 -39.54
CA ALA A 187 -13.96 -1.75 -40.03
C ALA A 187 -13.62 -2.78 -41.14
N GLU A 188 -14.35 -3.90 -41.21
CA GLU A 188 -14.21 -4.87 -42.30
C GLU A 188 -14.93 -4.48 -43.58
N LYS A 189 -15.96 -3.62 -43.51
CA LYS A 189 -16.69 -3.14 -44.70
C LYS A 189 -15.96 -2.01 -45.43
N ASP A 190 -15.10 -1.29 -44.73
CA ASP A 190 -14.29 -0.19 -45.26
C ASP A 190 -12.92 -0.65 -45.83
N LYS A 191 -12.68 -1.97 -45.88
CA LYS A 191 -11.51 -2.58 -46.54
C LYS A 191 -11.84 -3.18 -47.90
#